data_AF-A0A967VMW7-F1
#
_entry.id   AF-A0A967VMW7-F1
#
_cell.length_a   1.000
_cell.length_b   1.000
_cell.length_c   1.000
_cell.angle_alpha   90.00
_cell.angle_beta   90.00
_cell.angle_gamma   90.00
#
_symmetry.space_group_name_H-M   'P 1'
#
loop_
_entity.id
_entity.type
_entity.pdbx_description
1 polymer ?
#
loop_
_entity_poly.entity_id
_entity_poly.type
_entity_poly.pdbx_seq_one_letter_code
_entity_poly.pdbx_strand_id
1 'polypeptide(L)' 'MASAVNELAAEAEPSRERVLEVVERLLTALEAGRVRAAEPDGDGWRVQPWVKQGILLAFRHGVNRETEVPPAFHFRDRDT' A
#
# COMPACT_ATOMS: atom_id res chain seq x y z
N MET A 1 3.81 -2.15 12.71
CA MET A 1 3.42 -1.82 11.32
C MET A 1 2.42 -0.66 11.31
N ALA A 2 1.27 -0.78 11.98
CA ALA A 2 0.30 0.32 12.09
C ALA A 2 0.90 1.66 12.56
N SER A 3 1.70 1.68 13.63
CA SER A 3 2.38 2.90 14.10
C SER A 3 3.23 3.55 13.00
N ALA A 4 4.11 2.78 12.36
CA ALA A 4 4.97 3.27 11.29
C ALA A 4 4.19 3.82 10.10
N VAL A 5 3.09 3.15 9.70
CA VAL A 5 2.22 3.66 8.63
C VAL A 5 1.54 4.97 9.04
N ASN A 6 1.03 5.05 10.27
CA ASN A 6 0.36 6.25 10.77
C ASN A 6 1.33 7.44 10.91
N GLU A 7 2.54 7.20 11.39
CA GLU A 7 3.62 8.20 11.47
C GLU A 7 3.95 8.76 10.09
N LEU A 8 4.27 7.88 9.13
CA LEU A 8 4.58 8.28 7.76
C LEU A 8 3.41 8.96 7.05
N ALA A 9 2.18 8.55 7.32
CA ALA A 9 0.99 9.18 6.75
C ALA A 9 0.70 10.57 7.33
N ALA A 10 1.19 10.87 8.53
CA ALA A 10 1.04 12.16 9.19
C ALA A 10 2.16 13.15 8.81
N GLU A 11 3.31 12.65 8.36
CA GLU A 11 4.41 13.45 7.85
C GLU A 11 4.06 14.12 6.52
N ALA A 12 4.38 15.40 6.37
CA ALA A 12 4.14 16.14 5.13
C ALA A 12 5.04 15.64 3.99
N GLU A 13 6.33 15.41 4.30
CA GLU A 13 7.36 14.97 3.36
C GLU A 13 8.21 13.87 4.01
N PRO A 14 7.69 12.63 4.11
CA PRO A 14 8.42 11.51 4.66
C PRO A 14 9.56 11.07 3.74
N SER A 15 10.63 10.47 4.30
CA SER A 15 11.69 9.84 3.50
C SER A 15 11.10 8.78 2.57
N ARG A 16 11.43 8.88 1.28
CA ARG A 16 10.96 7.91 0.28
C ARG A 16 11.47 6.51 0.58
N GLU A 17 12.73 6.34 1.02
CA GLU A 17 13.23 5.01 1.38
C GLU A 17 12.41 4.39 2.52
N ARG A 18 12.10 5.19 3.55
CA ARG A 18 11.31 4.76 4.70
C ARG A 18 9.88 4.37 4.31
N VAL A 19 9.26 5.13 3.42
CA VAL A 19 7.93 4.81 2.89
C VAL A 19 7.96 3.49 2.14
N LEU A 20 8.91 3.31 1.21
CA LEU A 20 8.98 2.09 0.41
C LEU A 20 9.23 0.84 1.27
N GLU A 21 10.09 0.91 2.28
CA GLU A 21 10.32 -0.20 3.21
C GLU A 21 9.03 -0.61 3.95
N VAL A 22 8.28 0.38 4.46
CA VAL A 22 7.04 0.12 5.18
C VAL A 22 5.94 -0.40 4.25
N VAL A 23 5.85 0.15 3.04
CA VAL A 23 4.90 -0.27 2.00
C VAL A 23 5.20 -1.70 1.56
N GLU A 24 6.45 -2.05 1.27
CA GLU A 24 6.84 -3.41 0.86
C GLU A 24 6.42 -4.44 1.90
N ARG A 25 6.67 -4.15 3.19
CA ARG A 25 6.25 -5.01 4.30
C ARG A 25 4.73 -5.13 4.41
N LEU A 26 4.00 -4.04 4.18
CA LEU A 26 2.54 -4.03 4.18
C LEU A 26 1.99 -4.89 3.03
N LEU A 27 2.46 -4.68 1.79
CA LEU A 27 2.04 -5.43 0.61
C LEU A 27 2.33 -6.92 0.79
N THR A 28 3.53 -7.27 1.26
CA THR A 28 3.89 -8.66 1.58
C THR A 28 2.95 -9.28 2.63
N ALA A 29 2.50 -8.50 3.63
CA ALA A 29 1.57 -8.99 4.63
C ALA A 29 0.12 -9.11 4.10
N LEU A 30 -0.30 -8.22 3.19
CA LEU A 30 -1.59 -8.28 2.50
C LEU A 30 -1.66 -9.49 1.57
N GLU A 31 -0.64 -9.72 0.74
CA GLU A 31 -0.54 -10.86 -0.18
C GLU A 31 -0.57 -12.19 0.56
N ALA A 32 0.10 -12.26 1.72
CA ALA A 32 0.09 -13.44 2.58
C ALA A 32 -1.21 -13.59 3.40
N GLY A 33 -2.15 -12.66 3.30
CA GLY A 33 -3.40 -12.65 4.07
C GLY A 33 -3.23 -12.43 5.57
N ARG A 34 -2.03 -12.02 6.04
CA ARG A 34 -1.74 -11.75 7.46
C ARG A 34 -2.37 -10.45 7.95
N VAL A 35 -2.66 -9.54 7.04
CA VAL A 35 -3.34 -8.26 7.28
C VAL A 35 -4.45 -8.10 6.25
N ARG A 36 -5.56 -7.44 6.64
CA ARG A 36 -6.68 -7.14 5.75
C ARG A 36 -7.19 -5.72 5.99
N ALA A 37 -7.74 -5.08 4.96
CA ALA A 37 -8.28 -3.72 5.07
C ALA A 37 -9.55 -3.63 5.92
N ALA A 38 -10.23 -4.75 6.14
CA ALA A 38 -11.32 -4.93 7.07
C ALA A 38 -11.38 -6.39 7.54
N GLU A 39 -11.98 -6.63 8.70
CA GLU A 39 -12.22 -7.96 9.25
C GLU A 39 -13.60 -8.07 9.88
N PRO A 40 -14.21 -9.28 9.91
CA PRO A 40 -15.48 -9.50 10.59
C PRO A 40 -15.42 -9.08 12.06
N ASP A 41 -16.50 -8.48 12.54
CA ASP A 41 -16.67 -8.01 13.90
C ASP A 41 -18.11 -8.24 14.34
N GLY A 42 -18.37 -9.40 14.94
CA GLY A 42 -19.73 -9.89 15.21
C GLY A 42 -20.53 -10.05 13.90
N ASP A 43 -21.70 -9.41 13.85
CA ASP A 43 -22.56 -9.40 12.66
C ASP A 43 -22.12 -8.36 11.61
N GLY A 44 -21.05 -7.61 11.87
CA GLY A 44 -20.57 -6.52 11.04
C GLY A 44 -19.13 -6.69 10.58
N TRP A 45 -18.57 -5.59 10.09
CA TRP A 45 -17.17 -5.49 9.67
C TRP A 45 -16.52 -4.31 10.36
N ARG A 46 -15.31 -4.53 10.88
CA ARG A 46 -14.43 -3.47 11.36
C ARG A 46 -13.40 -3.14 10.29
N VAL A 47 -13.34 -1.87 9.92
CA VAL A 47 -12.32 -1.35 9.00
C VAL A 47 -10.98 -1.19 9.74
N GLN A 48 -9.88 -1.41 9.03
CA GLN A 48 -8.52 -1.11 9.50
C GLN A 48 -7.98 0.13 8.76
N PRO A 49 -8.16 1.37 9.29
CA PRO A 49 -7.80 2.60 8.58
C PRO A 49 -6.31 2.67 8.20
N TRP A 50 -5.44 2.21 9.10
CA TRP A 50 -3.99 2.21 8.88
C TRP A 50 -3.59 1.37 7.65
N VAL A 51 -4.30 0.29 7.36
CA VAL A 51 -4.05 -0.52 6.15
C VAL A 51 -4.33 0.28 4.89
N LYS A 52 -5.46 1.00 4.88
CA LYS A 52 -5.85 1.86 3.75
C LYS A 52 -4.90 3.05 3.60
N GLN A 53 -4.46 3.65 4.71
CA GLN A 53 -3.43 4.70 4.68
C GLN A 53 -2.12 4.19 4.07
N GLY A 54 -1.71 2.96 4.41
CA GLY A 54 -0.52 2.36 3.82
C GLY A 54 -0.66 2.09 2.31
N ILE A 55 -1.83 1.69 1.84
CA ILE A 55 -2.13 1.58 0.39
C ILE A 55 -2.04 2.96 -0.29
N LEU A 56 -2.56 4.01 0.34
CA LEU A 56 -2.45 5.38 -0.20
C LEU A 56 -1.00 5.89 -0.22
N LEU A 57 -0.18 5.53 0.79
CA LEU A 57 1.26 5.82 0.77
C LEU A 57 1.96 5.13 -0.39
N ALA A 58 1.61 3.87 -0.66
CA ALA A 58 2.13 3.11 -1.81
C ALA A 58 1.86 3.87 -3.12
N PHE A 59 0.60 4.22 -3.39
CA PHE A 59 0.24 4.97 -4.60
C PHE A 59 0.89 6.35 -4.67
N ARG A 60 1.00 7.08 -3.56
CA ARG A 60 1.62 8.41 -3.53
C ARG A 60 3.10 8.35 -3.89
N HIS A 61 3.83 7.35 -3.40
CA HIS A 61 5.30 7.29 -3.49
C HIS A 61 5.84 6.28 -4.52
N GLY A 62 4.96 5.46 -5.12
CA GLY A 62 5.28 4.66 -6.29
C GLY A 62 5.78 5.51 -7.46
N VAL A 63 6.16 4.88 -8.55
CA VAL A 63 6.51 5.55 -9.81
C VAL A 63 5.72 4.93 -10.95
N ASN A 64 5.41 5.74 -11.96
CA ASN A 64 4.79 5.20 -13.15
C ASN A 64 5.79 4.30 -13.88
N ARG A 65 5.39 3.06 -14.14
CA ARG A 65 6.14 2.07 -14.88
C ARG A 65 5.36 1.66 -16.12
N GLU A 66 6.09 1.51 -17.22
CA GLU A 66 5.54 0.97 -18.44
C GLU A 66 5.70 -0.56 -18.42
N THR A 67 4.66 -1.27 -18.83
CA THR A 67 4.66 -2.72 -19.00
C THR A 67 4.14 -3.04 -20.40
N GLU A 68 4.93 -3.78 -21.17
CA GLU A 68 4.59 -4.16 -22.54
C GLU A 68 4.11 -5.61 -22.57
N VAL A 69 3.01 -5.84 -23.31
CA VAL A 69 2.56 -7.17 -23.70
C VAL A 69 2.45 -7.19 -25.23
N PRO A 70 3.53 -7.60 -25.93
CA PRO A 70 3.54 -7.63 -27.38
C PRO A 70 2.44 -8.52 -27.99
N PRO A 71 1.96 -8.23 -29.22
CA PRO A 71 2.43 -7.14 -30.08
C PRO A 71 1.70 -5.80 -29.89
N ALA A 72 0.65 -5.71 -29.07
CA ALA A 72 -0.31 -4.60 -29.16
C ALA A 72 -0.58 -3.84 -27.86
N PHE A 73 -0.22 -4.36 -26.69
CA PHE A 73 -0.62 -3.73 -25.42
C PHE A 73 0.55 -3.07 -24.71
N HIS A 74 0.32 -1.82 -24.29
CA HIS A 74 1.20 -1.04 -23.45
C HIS A 74 0.38 -0.53 -22.26
N PHE A 75 0.88 -0.75 -21.05
CA PHE A 75 0.26 -0.27 -19.83
C PHE A 75 1.20 0.70 -19.14
N ARG A 76 0.65 1.79 -18.61
CA ARG A 76 1.37 2.73 -17.76
C ARG A 76 0.64 2.81 -16.44
N ASP A 77 1.23 2.24 -15.40
CA ASP A 77 0.62 2.14 -14.07
C ASP A 77 1.67 2.36 -12.97
N ARG A 78 1.24 2.54 -11.72
CA ARG A 78 2.15 2.62 -10.58
C ARG A 78 2.78 1.26 -10.30
N ASP A 79 4.04 1.25 -9.88
CA ASP A 79 4.79 0.02 -9.55
C ASP A 79 4.48 -0.55 -8.16
N THR A 80 3.33 -0.18 -7.58
CA THR A 80 2.90 -0.50 -6.20
C THR A 80 1.45 -0.93 -6.13
#